data_AF-A0A965UZZ6-F1
#
_entry.id   AF-A0A965UZZ6-F1
#
_cell.length_a   1.000
_cell.length_b   1.000
_cell.length_c   1.000
_cell.angle_alpha   90.00
_cell.angle_beta   90.00
_cell.angle_gamma   90.00
#
_symmetry.space_group_name_H-M   'P 1'
#
loop_
_entity.id
_entity.type
_entity.pdbx_description
1 polymer ?
#
loop_
_entity_poly.entity_id
_entity_poly.type
_entity_poly.pdbx_seq_one_letter_code
_entity_poly.pdbx_strand_id
1 'polypeptide(L)' 'MSEQSKEAVTPLEKGSRVKRKSGNGSRGTVREIRTEVTATGSDLMEKGLMVVVDWDNGTQSYFTPNSLDVLPKR' A
#
# COMPACT_ATOMS: atom_id res chain seq x y z
N MET A 1 6.35 -31.54 11.12
CA MET A 1 5.86 -31.12 9.79
C MET A 1 5.41 -29.68 9.94
N SER A 2 6.28 -28.73 9.58
CA SER A 2 5.99 -27.30 9.74
C SER A 2 5.64 -26.76 8.37
N GLU A 3 4.34 -26.68 8.08
CA GLU A 3 3.82 -25.95 6.92
C GLU A 3 4.08 -24.46 7.17
N GLN A 4 5.25 -23.99 6.74
CA GLN A 4 5.51 -22.58 6.53
C GLN A 4 4.64 -22.16 5.35
N SER A 5 3.46 -21.64 5.67
CA SER A 5 2.63 -20.86 4.75
C SER A 5 3.53 -19.80 4.12
N LYS A 6 3.96 -20.03 2.88
CA LYS A 6 4.56 -18.98 2.04
C LYS A 6 3.45 -17.96 1.82
N GLU A 7 3.36 -16.97 2.70
CA GLU A 7 2.72 -15.71 2.34
C GLU A 7 3.49 -15.22 1.13
N ALA A 8 2.91 -15.44 -0.05
CA ALA A 8 3.39 -14.83 -1.27
C ALA A 8 3.27 -13.33 -1.04
N VAL A 9 4.37 -12.69 -0.64
CA VAL A 9 4.48 -11.24 -0.52
C VAL A 9 4.30 -10.71 -1.93
N THR A 10 3.05 -10.46 -2.30
CA THR A 10 2.71 -9.95 -3.62
C THR A 10 3.24 -8.52 -3.66
N PRO A 11 4.15 -8.19 -4.59
CA PRO A 11 4.72 -6.86 -4.66
C PRO A 11 3.60 -5.81 -4.81
N LEU A 12 3.70 -4.74 -4.02
CA LEU A 12 2.78 -3.62 -4.17
C LEU A 12 3.17 -2.85 -5.43
N GLU A 13 2.31 -2.87 -6.44
CA GLU A 13 2.55 -2.27 -7.75
C GLU A 13 1.32 -1.48 -8.19
N LYS A 14 1.50 -0.59 -9.16
CA LYS A 14 0.38 0.07 -9.83
C LYS A 14 -0.56 -0.97 -10.45
N GLY A 15 -1.86 -0.79 -10.25
CA GLY A 15 -2.89 -1.72 -10.69
C GLY A 15 -3.15 -2.87 -9.71
N SER A 16 -2.33 -3.05 -8.67
CA SER A 16 -2.58 -4.08 -7.67
C SER A 16 -3.89 -3.81 -6.92
N ARG A 17 -4.64 -4.88 -6.70
CA ARG A 17 -5.83 -4.86 -5.86
C ARG A 17 -5.39 -4.87 -4.41
N VAL A 18 -5.87 -3.94 -3.61
CA VAL A 18 -5.50 -3.81 -2.20
C VAL A 18 -6.71 -3.77 -1.29
N LYS A 19 -6.50 -4.15 -0.04
CA LYS A 19 -7.42 -3.93 1.06
C LYS A 19 -6.71 -3.11 2.14
N ARG A 20 -7.44 -2.21 2.80
CA ARG A 20 -6.90 -1.50 3.96
C ARG A 20 -6.69 -2.48 5.13
N LYS A 21 -5.49 -2.52 5.72
CA LYS A 21 -5.20 -3.37 6.90
C LYS A 21 -6.02 -2.97 8.11
N SER A 22 -6.10 -1.67 8.35
CA SER A 22 -6.87 -1.06 9.43
C SER A 22 -8.21 -0.55 8.89
N GLY A 23 -9.32 -1.16 9.32
CA GLY A 23 -10.69 -0.76 8.97
C GLY A 23 -11.53 -1.86 8.31
N ASN A 24 -12.77 -1.50 7.90
CA ASN A 24 -13.86 -2.39 7.47
C ASN A 24 -13.65 -3.10 6.11
N GLY A 25 -12.42 -3.50 5.77
CA GLY A 25 -12.16 -4.28 4.58
C GLY A 25 -12.43 -3.57 3.26
N SER A 26 -12.38 -2.24 3.25
CA SER A 26 -12.42 -1.42 2.03
C SER A 26 -11.38 -1.92 1.04
N ARG A 27 -11.81 -2.09 -0.22
CA ARG A 27 -10.98 -2.58 -1.32
C ARG A 27 -10.78 -1.48 -2.36
N GLY A 28 -9.55 -1.38 -2.85
CA GLY A 28 -9.09 -0.30 -3.72
C GLY A 28 -8.06 -0.77 -4.75
N THR A 29 -7.85 0.00 -5.82
CA THR A 29 -6.75 -0.22 -6.77
C THR A 29 -5.62 0.72 -6.41
N VAL A 30 -4.39 0.23 -6.43
CA VAL A 30 -3.24 1.14 -6.44
C VAL A 30 -3.23 1.90 -7.76
N ARG A 31 -3.42 3.22 -7.69
CA ARG A 31 -3.33 4.12 -8.85
C ARG A 31 -1.89 4.50 -9.14
N GLU A 32 -1.13 4.79 -8.09
CA GLU A 32 0.23 5.32 -8.18
C GLU A 32 1.02 5.01 -6.92
N ILE A 33 2.34 4.85 -7.06
CA ILE A 33 3.29 4.77 -5.95
C ILE A 33 4.32 5.86 -6.19
N ARG A 34 4.45 6.79 -5.25
CA ARG A 34 5.38 7.92 -5.31
C ARG A 34 6.28 7.94 -4.08
N THR A 35 7.51 8.42 -4.25
CA THR A 35 8.41 8.68 -3.13
C THR A 35 8.21 10.11 -2.68
N GLU A 36 7.83 10.31 -1.43
CA GLU A 36 7.81 11.62 -0.81
C GLU A 36 9.08 11.84 0.00
N VAL A 37 9.66 13.03 -0.12
CA VAL A 37 10.81 13.45 0.66
C VAL A 37 10.32 14.53 1.60
N THR A 38 10.22 14.19 2.88
CA THR A 38 9.89 15.18 3.90
C THR A 38 11.20 15.71 4.48
N ALA A 39 11.44 17.02 4.30
CA ALA A 39 12.60 17.68 4.88
C ALA A 39 12.30 18.02 6.36
N THR A 40 12.68 17.13 7.27
CA THR A 40 12.58 17.36 8.71
C THR A 40 13.95 17.82 9.24
N GLY A 41 14.21 19.13 9.25
CA GLY A 41 15.27 19.75 10.05
C GLY A 41 16.72 19.37 9.76
N SER A 42 17.49 20.37 9.29
CA SER A 42 18.94 20.48 9.06
C SER A 42 19.73 19.37 8.37
N ASP A 43 19.47 18.07 8.52
CA ASP A 43 20.23 17.02 7.80
C ASP A 43 19.51 15.67 7.65
N LEU A 44 18.27 15.52 8.14
CA LEU A 44 17.49 14.28 7.93
C LEU A 44 16.43 14.47 6.84
N MET A 45 16.71 13.89 5.66
CA MET A 45 15.70 13.65 4.63
C MET A 45 15.07 12.28 4.85
N GLU A 46 13.85 12.23 5.39
CA GLU A 46 13.08 10.99 5.42
C GLU A 46 12.41 10.77 4.07
N LYS A 47 12.84 9.71 3.37
CA LYS A 47 12.20 9.24 2.14
C LYS A 47 11.10 8.25 2.52
N GLY A 48 9.85 8.68 2.42
CA GLY A 48 8.67 7.85 2.62
C GLY A 48 8.07 7.40 1.29
N LEU A 49 7.65 6.14 1.18
CA LEU A 49 6.80 5.71 0.07
C LEU A 49 5.35 6.08 0.37
N MET A 50 4.70 6.75 -0.57
CA MET A 50 3.27 7.04 -0.54
C MET A 50 2.56 6.36 -1.70
N VAL A 51 1.45 5.72 -1.39
CA VAL A 51 0.64 4.93 -2.31
C VAL A 51 -0.71 5.62 -2.45
N VAL A 52 -1.06 5.93 -3.69
CA VAL A 52 -2.38 6.47 -4.03
C VAL A 52 -3.30 5.30 -4.36
N VAL A 53 -4.42 5.22 -3.65
CA VAL A 53 -5.42 4.17 -3.82
C VAL A 53 -6.74 4.80 -4.25
N ASP A 54 -7.30 4.29 -5.35
CA ASP A 54 -8.68 4.57 -5.77
C ASP A 54 -9.56 3.45 -5.20
N TRP A 55 -10.47 3.82 -4.30
CA TRP A 55 -11.37 2.89 -3.61
C TRP A 55 -12.60 2.56 -4.47
N ASP A 56 -13.17 1.37 -4.26
CA ASP A 56 -14.36 0.92 -5.00
C ASP A 56 -15.62 1.76 -4.73
N ASN A 57 -15.63 2.56 -3.66
CA ASN A 57 -16.69 3.53 -3.38
C ASN A 57 -16.48 4.87 -4.12
N GLY A 58 -15.50 4.97 -5.02
CA GLY A 58 -15.20 6.15 -5.81
C GLY A 58 -14.35 7.21 -5.11
N THR A 59 -13.89 6.97 -3.88
CA THR A 59 -12.99 7.91 -3.19
C THR A 59 -11.52 7.60 -3.45
N GLN A 60 -10.67 8.61 -3.32
CA GLN A 60 -9.22 8.47 -3.42
C GLN A 60 -8.58 8.74 -2.06
N SER A 61 -7.50 8.04 -1.75
CA SER A 61 -6.76 8.25 -0.49
C SER A 61 -5.28 7.91 -0.64
N TYR A 62 -4.49 8.41 0.31
CA TYR A 62 -3.05 8.26 0.36
C TYR A 62 -2.64 7.41 1.56
N PHE A 63 -1.75 6.46 1.33
CA PHE A 63 -1.34 5.47 2.33
C PHE A 63 0.14 5.20 2.29
N THR A 64 0.69 4.74 3.42
CA THR A 64 1.99 4.07 3.41
C THR A 64 1.80 2.62 2.93
N PRO A 65 2.76 2.02 2.22
CA PRO A 65 2.68 0.62 1.77
C PRO A 65 2.32 -0.35 2.89
N ASN A 66 2.84 -0.09 4.09
CA ASN A 66 2.65 -0.95 5.26
C ASN A 66 1.21 -1.00 5.76
N SER A 67 0.34 -0.08 5.35
CA SER A 67 -1.06 0.01 5.77
C SER A 67 -2.05 -0.70 4.82
N LEU A 68 -1.54 -1.34 3.76
CA LEU A 68 -2.31 -2.04 2.74
C LEU A 68 -1.93 -3.52 2.66
N ASP A 69 -2.92 -4.38 2.45
CA ASP A 69 -2.74 -5.78 2.07
C ASP A 69 -2.97 -5.93 0.58
N VAL A 70 -2.00 -6.52 -0.13
CA VAL A 70 -2.16 -6.85 -1.55
C VAL A 70 -3.02 -8.10 -1.66
N LEU A 71 -4.10 -8.01 -2.44
CA LEU A 71 -4.99 -9.12 -2.72
C LEU A 71 -4.46 -9.90 -3.95
N PRO A 72 -4.59 -11.24 -3.95
CA PRO A 72 -4.14 -12.06 -5.06
C PRO A 72 -4.89 -11.71 -6.35
N LYS A 73 -4.16 -11.66 -7.47
CA LYS A 73 -4.74 -11.56 -8.82
C LYS A 73 -5.40 -12.91 -9.12
N ARG A 74 -6.70 -12.91 -9.41
CA ARG A 74 -7.45 -14.12 -9.83
C ARG A 74 -7.15 -14.45 -11.29
#